data_AF-A0A8X6T6J1-F1
#
_entry.id   AF-A0A8X6T6J1-F1
#
_cell.length_a   1.000
_cell.length_b   1.000
_cell.length_c   1.000
_cell.angle_alpha   90.00
_cell.angle_beta   90.00
_cell.angle_gamma   90.00
#
_symmetry.space_group_name_H-M   'P 1'
#
loop_
_entity.id
_entity.type
_entity.pdbx_description
1 polymer ?
#
loop_
_entity_poly.entity_id
_entity_poly.type
_entity_poly.pdbx_seq_one_letter_code
_entity_poly.pdbx_strand_id
1 'polypeptide(L)'
;MAALFRNVGRNFHSSSLRMNTVLHPPNPKEYEGAVKTWRNLTFFVACPAIVLCMVNAYLGEKEHMEHFHRDEFVPYDHLRIRKKRFPWGDGNRSLFHNPKVNPLPDGYEDI
;
A
#
# COMPACT_ATOMS: atom_id res chain seq x y z
N MET A 1 -28.30 -21.15 22.44
CA MET A 1 -27.05 -20.70 21.79
C MET A 1 -27.24 -19.69 20.63
N ALA A 2 -28.39 -19.64 19.94
CA ALA A 2 -28.62 -18.72 18.80
C ALA A 2 -29.06 -17.27 19.14
N ALA A 3 -29.07 -16.88 20.42
CA ALA A 3 -29.44 -15.53 20.86
C ALA A 3 -28.23 -14.61 21.06
N LEU A 4 -27.03 -15.18 21.29
CA LEU A 4 -25.82 -14.41 21.59
C LEU A 4 -25.21 -13.74 20.35
N PHE A 5 -25.40 -14.32 19.16
CA PHE A 5 -24.89 -13.75 17.91
C PHE A 5 -25.77 -12.64 17.31
N ARG A 6 -27.03 -12.51 17.76
CA ARG A 6 -27.95 -11.48 17.24
C ARG A 6 -27.70 -10.08 17.82
N ASN A 7 -27.02 -9.99 18.97
CA ASN A 7 -26.72 -8.71 19.62
C ASN A 7 -25.43 -8.03 19.14
N VAL A 8 -24.52 -8.77 18.51
CA VAL A 8 -23.24 -8.20 18.03
C VAL A 8 -23.43 -7.39 16.74
N GLY A 9 -24.32 -7.84 15.85
CA GLY A 9 -24.58 -7.15 14.56
C GLY A 9 -25.37 -5.84 14.68
N ARG A 10 -26.12 -5.63 15.77
CA ARG A 10 -26.94 -4.41 15.96
C ARG A 10 -26.13 -3.19 16.40
N ASN A 11 -24.95 -3.38 16.99
CA ASN A 11 -24.15 -2.27 17.50
C ASN A 11 -23.17 -1.68 16.48
N PHE A 12 -22.87 -2.39 15.39
CA PHE A 12 -21.99 -1.88 14.33
C PHE A 12 -22.68 -0.93 13.34
N HIS A 13 -24.01 -0.98 13.23
CA HIS A 13 -24.80 -0.17 12.29
C HIS A 13 -25.45 1.08 12.92
N SER A 14 -25.15 1.41 14.18
CA SER A 14 -25.67 2.64 14.82
C SER A 14 -24.90 3.92 14.46
N SER A 15 -24.08 3.89 13.41
CA SER A 15 -23.52 5.07 12.76
C SER A 15 -24.37 5.43 11.54
N SER A 16 -25.68 5.58 11.73
CA SER A 16 -26.39 6.58 10.93
C SER A 16 -25.61 7.88 11.12
N LEU A 17 -25.07 8.46 10.05
CA LEU A 17 -24.54 9.82 10.01
C LEU A 17 -25.32 10.66 11.03
N ARG A 18 -24.70 11.02 12.16
CA ARG A 18 -25.34 11.87 13.16
C ARG A 18 -25.55 13.21 12.47
N MET A 19 -26.72 13.41 11.87
CA MET A 19 -27.21 14.70 11.40
C MET A 19 -27.17 15.76 12.52
N ASN A 20 -26.99 15.34 13.77
CA ASN A 20 -26.73 16.17 14.94
C ASN A 20 -25.42 16.99 14.92
N THR A 21 -24.41 16.63 14.11
CA THR A 21 -23.18 17.44 14.02
C THR A 21 -23.30 18.64 13.06
N VAL A 22 -24.33 18.68 12.22
CA VAL A 22 -24.57 19.79 11.28
C VAL A 22 -25.42 20.89 11.91
N LEU A 23 -26.32 20.54 12.84
CA LEU A 23 -27.31 21.46 13.41
C LEU A 23 -27.00 21.94 14.83
N HIS A 24 -26.01 21.37 15.53
CA HIS A 24 -25.75 21.68 16.94
C HIS A 24 -24.27 22.06 17.13
N PRO A 25 -23.96 23.06 17.98
CA PRO A 25 -22.57 23.42 18.25
C PRO A 25 -21.83 22.19 18.82
N PRO A 26 -20.56 22.01 18.43
CA PRO A 26 -19.77 20.84 18.78
C PRO A 26 -19.75 20.65 20.30
N ASN A 27 -20.39 19.59 20.83
CA ASN A 27 -20.35 19.29 22.25
C ASN A 27 -18.99 18.64 22.59
N PRO A 28 -18.12 19.28 23.39
CA PRO A 28 -16.74 18.84 23.61
C PRO A 28 -16.63 17.40 24.13
N LYS A 29 -17.63 16.93 24.89
CA LYS A 29 -17.67 15.56 25.43
C LYS A 29 -17.86 14.48 24.37
N GLU A 30 -18.48 14.82 23.23
CA GLU A 30 -18.68 13.85 22.13
C GLU A 30 -17.38 13.59 21.34
N TYR A 31 -16.49 14.59 21.27
CA TYR A 31 -15.18 14.45 20.61
C TYR A 31 -14.23 13.56 21.40
N GLU A 32 -14.23 13.64 22.73
CA GLU A 32 -13.39 12.80 23.58
C GLU A 32 -13.71 11.30 23.38
N GLY A 33 -15.01 10.97 23.28
CA GLY A 33 -15.46 9.61 22.99
C GLY A 33 -14.98 9.12 21.62
N ALA A 34 -15.17 9.94 20.58
CA ALA A 34 -14.74 9.60 19.22
C ALA A 34 -13.21 9.43 19.12
N VAL A 35 -12.43 10.34 19.72
CA VAL A 35 -10.96 10.26 19.73
C VAL A 35 -10.49 8.98 20.40
N LYS A 36 -11.11 8.58 21.52
CA LYS A 36 -10.81 7.32 22.19
C LYS A 36 -11.13 6.11 21.32
N THR A 37 -12.27 6.11 20.63
CA THR A 37 -12.65 5.01 19.72
C THR A 37 -11.67 4.88 18.56
N TRP A 38 -11.32 5.98 17.88
CA TRP A 38 -10.36 5.97 16.78
C TRP A 38 -8.95 5.60 17.21
N ARG A 39 -8.49 6.10 18.37
CA ARG A 39 -7.19 5.71 18.95
C ARG A 39 -7.14 4.20 19.20
N ASN A 40 -8.20 3.63 19.78
CA ASN A 40 -8.27 2.20 20.04
C ASN A 40 -8.30 1.39 18.74
N LEU A 41 -9.08 1.81 17.74
CA LEU A 41 -9.11 1.14 16.43
C LEU A 41 -7.73 1.14 15.75
N THR A 42 -7.01 2.25 15.80
CA THR A 42 -5.65 2.32 15.23
C THR A 42 -4.73 1.30 15.88
N PHE A 43 -4.67 1.25 17.22
CA PHE A 43 -3.73 0.38 17.91
C PHE A 43 -4.14 -1.10 17.96
N PHE A 44 -5.44 -1.39 18.07
CA PHE A 44 -5.92 -2.77 18.23
C PHE A 44 -6.33 -3.43 16.92
N VAL A 45 -6.57 -2.67 15.86
CA VAL A 45 -6.98 -3.21 14.55
C VAL A 45 -5.98 -2.86 13.47
N ALA A 46 -5.71 -1.56 13.25
CA ALA A 46 -4.84 -1.16 12.14
C ALA A 46 -3.39 -1.63 12.34
N CYS A 47 -2.80 -1.45 13.52
CA CYS A 47 -1.44 -1.89 13.79
C CYS A 47 -1.26 -3.42 13.60
N PRO A 48 -2.08 -4.31 14.18
CA PRO A 48 -1.99 -5.74 13.91
C PRO A 48 -2.19 -6.11 12.45
N ALA A 49 -3.13 -5.46 11.75
CA ALA A 49 -3.35 -5.70 10.33
C ALA A 49 -2.13 -5.33 9.48
N ILE A 50 -1.48 -4.19 9.76
CA ILE A 50 -0.26 -3.76 9.09
C ILE A 50 0.87 -4.75 9.34
N VAL A 51 1.04 -5.23 10.57
CA VAL A 51 2.07 -6.23 10.91
C VAL A 51 1.84 -7.52 10.11
N LEU A 52 0.60 -8.00 10.01
CA LEU A 52 0.27 -9.19 9.23
C LEU A 52 0.57 -9.00 7.74
N CYS A 53 0.18 -7.86 7.17
CA CYS A 53 0.50 -7.53 5.78
C CYS A 53 2.01 -7.40 5.54
N MET A 54 2.75 -6.83 6.49
CA MET A 54 4.20 -6.69 6.42
C MET A 54 4.89 -8.04 6.42
N VAL A 55 4.47 -8.97 7.29
CA VAL A 55 4.99 -10.35 7.29
C VAL A 55 4.71 -11.02 5.95
N ASN A 56 3.48 -10.94 5.44
CA ASN A 56 3.14 -11.53 4.14
C ASN A 56 3.98 -10.96 2.99
N ALA A 57 4.13 -9.63 2.94
CA ALA A 57 4.94 -8.96 1.92
C ALA A 57 6.42 -9.34 2.04
N TYR A 58 6.96 -9.46 3.26
CA TYR A 58 8.34 -9.86 3.50
C TYR A 58 8.62 -11.29 3.04
N LEU A 59 7.72 -12.24 3.33
CA LEU A 59 7.86 -13.62 2.85
C LEU A 59 7.79 -13.66 1.32
N GLY A 60 6.84 -12.96 0.72
CA GLY A 60 6.72 -12.85 -0.74
C GLY A 60 7.96 -12.23 -1.39
N GLU A 61 8.52 -11.16 -0.80
CA GLU A 61 9.76 -10.55 -1.29
C GLU A 61 10.94 -11.51 -1.20
N LYS A 62 11.07 -12.28 -0.11
CA LYS A 62 12.10 -13.31 0.01
C LYS A 62 11.99 -14.37 -1.08
N GLU A 63 10.79 -14.88 -1.33
CA GLU A 63 10.55 -15.84 -2.42
C GLU A 63 10.87 -15.23 -3.79
N HIS A 64 10.47 -13.97 -4.03
CA HIS A 64 10.82 -13.25 -5.26
C HIS A 64 12.33 -13.08 -5.43
N MET A 65 13.08 -12.89 -4.35
CA MET A 65 14.54 -12.79 -4.39
C MET A 65 15.21 -14.16 -4.60
N GLU A 66 14.67 -15.24 -4.02
CA GLU A 66 15.16 -16.61 -4.20
C GLU A 66 14.91 -17.12 -5.63
N HIS A 67 13.76 -16.80 -6.21
CA HIS A 67 13.40 -17.10 -7.61
C HIS A 67 13.79 -16.01 -8.60
N PHE A 68 14.61 -15.05 -8.18
CA PHE A 68 15.04 -13.99 -9.07
C PHE A 68 15.99 -14.55 -10.12
N HIS A 69 15.52 -14.64 -11.37
CA HIS A 69 16.31 -14.96 -12.53
C HIS A 69 16.30 -13.74 -13.45
N ARG A 70 17.48 -13.29 -13.89
CA ARG A 70 17.55 -12.20 -14.86
C ARG A 70 17.10 -12.77 -16.21
N ASP A 71 15.94 -12.34 -16.69
CA ASP A 71 15.44 -12.77 -18.00
C ASP A 71 16.42 -12.42 -19.11
N GLU A 72 16.42 -13.21 -20.19
CA GLU A 72 17.25 -12.93 -21.35
C GLU A 72 16.81 -11.62 -22.03
N PHE A 73 17.78 -10.82 -22.44
CA PHE A 73 17.48 -9.56 -23.12
C PHE A 73 16.96 -9.82 -24.53
N VAL A 74 15.70 -9.50 -24.76
CA VAL A 74 15.11 -9.44 -26.10
C VAL A 74 14.79 -7.98 -26.44
N PRO A 75 15.34 -7.43 -27.53
CA PRO A 75 15.13 -6.05 -27.95
C PRO A 75 13.77 -5.91 -28.65
N TYR A 76 12.69 -5.94 -27.87
CA TYR A 76 11.36 -5.67 -28.39
C TYR A 76 11.20 -4.19 -28.76
N ASP A 77 10.72 -3.92 -29.98
CA ASP A 77 10.56 -2.55 -30.53
C ASP A 77 9.65 -1.64 -29.69
N HIS A 78 8.71 -2.22 -28.96
CA HIS A 78 7.78 -1.48 -28.11
C HIS A 78 8.34 -1.18 -26.70
N LEU A 79 9.47 -1.79 -26.32
CA LEU A 79 10.09 -1.61 -25.02
C LEU A 79 11.33 -0.71 -25.12
N ARG A 80 11.67 -0.04 -24.01
CA ARG A 80 12.87 0.80 -23.87
C ARG A 80 13.02 1.90 -24.94
N ILE A 81 11.92 2.33 -25.57
CA ILE A 81 11.91 3.38 -26.61
C ILE A 81 12.47 4.70 -26.07
N ARG A 82 13.48 5.27 -26.75
CA ARG A 82 14.06 6.59 -26.46
C ARG A 82 13.90 7.55 -27.63
N LYS A 83 12.81 8.34 -27.62
CA LYS A 83 12.59 9.41 -28.61
C LYS A 83 13.38 10.68 -28.30
N LYS A 84 13.59 10.97 -27.02
CA LYS A 84 14.38 12.10 -26.51
C LYS A 84 15.18 11.62 -25.30
N ARG A 85 16.39 12.16 -25.14
CA ARG A 85 17.23 11.90 -23.96
C ARG A 85 16.55 12.42 -22.70
N PHE A 86 16.71 11.70 -21.59
CA PHE A 86 16.26 12.18 -20.28
C PHE A 86 17.06 13.42 -19.84
N PRO A 87 16.46 14.31 -19.02
CA PRO A 87 17.10 15.57 -18.61
C PRO A 87 18.11 15.42 -17.46
N TRP A 88 18.57 14.20 -17.15
CA TRP A 88 19.53 13.90 -16.08
C TRP A 88 20.54 12.84 -16.54
N GLY A 89 21.68 12.79 -15.85
CA GLY A 89 22.71 11.77 -16.07
C GLY A 89 23.21 11.73 -17.52
N ASP A 90 23.29 10.51 -18.06
CA ASP A 90 23.67 10.22 -19.45
C ASP A 90 22.50 10.39 -20.45
N GLY A 91 21.30 10.68 -19.95
CA GLY A 91 20.08 10.76 -20.74
C GLY A 91 19.53 9.40 -21.19
N ASN A 92 20.19 8.29 -20.83
CA ASN A 92 19.80 6.94 -21.21
C ASN A 92 19.34 6.08 -20.02
N ARG A 93 19.60 6.49 -18.78
CA ARG A 93 19.05 5.80 -17.60
C ARG A 93 17.77 6.45 -17.09
N SER A 94 16.75 5.63 -16.83
CA SER A 94 15.50 6.10 -16.21
C SER A 94 15.75 6.62 -14.79
N LEU A 95 14.80 7.39 -14.24
CA LEU A 95 14.95 7.97 -12.89
C LEU A 95 15.19 6.90 -11.80
N PHE A 96 14.46 5.79 -11.87
CA PHE A 96 14.65 4.61 -11.01
C PHE A 96 15.30 3.47 -11.81
N HIS A 97 16.48 3.73 -12.38
CA HIS A 97 17.25 2.72 -13.10
C HIS A 97 17.95 1.77 -12.13
N ASN A 98 17.78 0.46 -12.33
CA ASN A 98 18.50 -0.57 -11.58
C ASN A 98 19.24 -1.47 -12.59
N PRO A 99 20.58 -1.45 -12.62
CA PRO A 99 21.39 -2.23 -13.57
C PRO A 99 21.08 -3.74 -13.55
N LYS A 100 20.65 -4.26 -12.39
CA LYS A 100 20.33 -5.68 -12.21
C LYS A 100 19.10 -6.13 -12.99
N VAL A 101 18.10 -5.27 -13.13
CA VAL A 101 16.77 -5.64 -13.66
C VAL A 101 16.35 -4.88 -14.91
N ASN A 102 16.86 -3.66 -15.09
CA ASN A 102 16.44 -2.77 -16.16
C ASN A 102 17.51 -2.76 -17.26
N PRO A 103 17.24 -3.37 -18.43
CA PRO A 103 18.16 -3.26 -19.56
C PRO A 103 18.04 -1.89 -20.23
N LEU A 104 19.14 -1.44 -20.81
CA LEU A 104 19.19 -0.35 -21.77
C LEU A 104 18.67 -0.82 -23.14
N PRO A 105 18.44 0.09 -24.10
CA PRO A 105 18.08 -0.28 -25.47
C PRO A 105 19.09 -1.24 -26.12
N ASP A 106 20.36 -1.16 -25.74
CA ASP A 106 21.46 -1.97 -26.29
C ASP A 106 21.70 -3.27 -25.52
N GLY A 107 20.96 -3.50 -24.42
CA GLY A 107 21.09 -4.69 -23.60
C GLY A 107 21.24 -4.39 -22.11
N TYR A 108 21.50 -5.45 -21.36
CA TYR A 108 21.77 -5.37 -19.94
C TYR A 108 23.15 -4.76 -19.67
N GLU A 109 23.24 -3.92 -18.65
CA GLU A 109 24.54 -3.44 -18.16
C GLU A 109 25.27 -4.59 -17.45
N ASP A 110 26.58 -4.65 -17.65
CA ASP A 110 27.48 -5.51 -16.88
C ASP A 110 27.51 -5.02 -15.43
N ILE A 111 27.30 -5.93 -14.48
CA ILE A 111 27.23 -5.66 -13.03
C ILE A 111 28.58 -5.95 -12.40
#